data_AF-A0A9D1XEI8-F1
#
_entry.id   AF-A0A9D1XEI8-F1
#
_cell.length_a   1.000
_cell.length_b   1.000
_cell.length_c   1.000
_cell.angle_alpha   90.00
_cell.angle_beta   90.00
_cell.angle_gamma   90.00
#
_symmetry.space_group_name_H-M   'P 1'
#
loop_
_entity.id
_entity.type
_entity.pdbx_description
1 polymer ?
#
loop_
_entity_poly.entity_id
_entity_poly.type
_entity_poly.pdbx_seq_one_letter_code
_entity_poly.pdbx_strand_id
1 'polypeptide(L)' 'MELTPDARYLFVAERPAYVIRVLEIHGDGTLTDVASTPVENPVYICFAQLG' A
#
# COMPACT_ATOMS: atom_id res chain seq x y z
N MET A 1 7.02 -1.62 1.64
CA MET A 1 5.99 -0.62 1.28
C MET A 1 6.28 -0.15 -0.13
N GLU A 2 5.27 0.22 -0.89
CA GLU A 2 5.47 0.71 -2.25
C GLU A 2 4.40 1.73 -2.65
N LEU A 3 4.82 2.73 -3.42
CA LEU A 3 3.93 3.74 -4.00
C LEU A 3 3.37 3.25 -5.32
N THR A 4 2.12 3.60 -5.61
CA THR A 4 1.63 3.50 -6.99
C THR A 4 2.46 4.42 -7.90
N PRO A 5 2.61 4.09 -9.20
CA PRO A 5 3.42 4.90 -10.11
C PRO A 5 2.99 6.38 -10.22
N ASP A 6 1.71 6.66 -9.99
CA ASP A 6 1.14 8.02 -9.97
C ASP A 6 1.23 8.72 -8.61
N ALA A 7 1.85 8.07 -7.62
CA ALA A 7 2.03 8.54 -6.25
C ALA A 7 0.73 8.92 -5.51
N ARG A 8 -0.42 8.37 -5.92
CA ARG A 8 -1.70 8.60 -5.22
C ARG A 8 -1.92 7.69 -4.03
N TYR A 9 -1.33 6.50 -4.02
CA TYR A 9 -1.51 5.53 -2.96
C TYR A 9 -0.18 4.92 -2.48
N LEU A 10 -0.13 4.61 -1.19
CA LEU A 10 0.94 3.86 -0.54
C LEU A 10 0.41 2.51 -0.06
N PHE A 11 1.05 1.43 -0.51
CA PHE A 11 0.76 0.07 -0.08
C PHE A 11 1.76 -0.35 1.00
N VAL A 12 1.24 -0.79 2.15
CA VAL A 12 2.03 -1.20 3.32
C VAL A 12 1.75 -2.65 3.68
N ALA A 13 2.81 -3.45 3.76
CA ALA A 13 2.75 -4.81 4.29
C ALA A 13 2.77 -4.75 5.83
N GLU A 14 1.62 -4.91 6.46
CA GLU A 14 1.47 -4.85 7.91
C GLU A 14 1.54 -6.26 8.51
N ARG A 15 2.77 -6.73 8.74
CA ARG A 15 3.03 -8.11 9.21
C ARG A 15 2.29 -8.50 10.49
N PRO A 16 2.22 -7.67 11.55
CA PRO A 16 1.51 -8.06 12.78
C PRO A 16 0.01 -8.27 12.58
N ALA A 17 -0.57 -7.61 11.57
CA ALA A 17 -2.00 -7.68 11.27
C ALA A 17 -2.33 -8.63 10.10
N TYR A 18 -1.33 -9.21 9.43
CA TYR A 18 -1.50 -10.06 8.25
C TYR A 18 -2.37 -9.41 7.15
N VAL A 19 -2.11 -8.12 6.87
CA VAL A 19 -2.79 -7.39 5.79
C VAL A 19 -1.81 -6.63 4.92
N ILE A 20 -2.22 -6.38 3.68
CA ILE A 20 -1.74 -5.23 2.91
C ILE A 20 -2.74 -4.10 3.14
N ARG A 21 -2.25 -2.96 3.64
CA ARG A 21 -3.02 -1.72 3.84
C ARG A 21 -2.76 -0.77 2.69
N VAL A 22 -3.80 -0.06 2.26
CA VAL A 22 -3.74 0.98 1.22
C VAL A 22 -4.04 2.32 1.87
N LEU A 23 -3.11 3.25 1.72
CA LEU A 23 -3.23 4.61 2.20
C LEU A 23 -3.33 5.57 1.01
N GLU A 24 -4.32 6.44 0.98
CA GLU A 24 -4.37 7.58 0.05
C GLU A 24 -3.40 8.67 0.52
N ILE A 25 -2.69 9.28 -0.43
CA ILE A 25 -1.74 10.37 -0.21
C ILE A 25 -2.38 11.69 -0.62
N HIS A 26 -2.55 12.58 0.34
CA HIS A 26 -3.09 13.93 0.08
C HIS A 26 -1.99 14.87 -0.42
N GLY A 27 -2.40 16.00 -1.00
CA GLY A 27 -1.47 16.99 -1.56
C GLY A 27 -0.52 17.63 -0.53
N ASP A 28 -0.84 17.52 0.77
CA ASP A 28 0.00 17.96 1.89
C ASP A 28 0.89 16.84 2.46
N GLY A 29 0.84 15.64 1.87
CA GLY A 29 1.57 14.46 2.31
C GLY A 29 0.93 13.69 3.47
N THR A 30 -0.24 14.11 3.95
CA THR A 30 -1.00 13.33 4.93
C THR A 30 -1.55 12.06 4.31
N LEU A 31 -1.79 11.06 5.16
CA LEU A 31 -2.21 9.71 4.75
C LEU A 31 -3.58 9.39 5.32
N THR A 32 -4.47 8.83 4.50
CA THR A 32 -5.76 8.29 4.94
C THR A 32 -5.84 6.82 4.61
N ASP A 33 -6.24 6.01 5.58
CA ASP A 33 -6.50 4.59 5.35
C ASP A 33 -7.81 4.40 4.60
N VAL A 34 -7.73 3.76 3.43
CA VAL A 34 -8.86 3.61 2.50
C VAL A 34 -9.22 2.16 2.21
N ALA A 35 -8.31 1.21 2.44
CA ALA A 35 -8.58 -0.21 2.23
C ALA A 35 -7.55 -1.11 2.91
N SER A 36 -7.94 -2.37 3.14
CA SER A 36 -7.01 -3.44 3.50
C SER A 36 -7.46 -4.76 2.91
N THR A 37 -6.50 -5.64 2.59
CA THR A 37 -6.79 -7.02 2.20
C THR A 37 -5.95 -8.01 3.02
N PRO A 38 -6.52 -9.12 3.50
CA PRO A 38 -5.76 -10.16 4.20
C PRO A 38 -4.69 -10.79 3.29
N VAL A 39 -3.47 -10.90 3.81
CA VAL A 39 -2.35 -11.61 3.16
C VAL A 39 -1.52 -12.26 4.26
N GLU A 40 -1.20 -13.54 4.12
CA GLU A 40 -0.36 -14.24 5.09
C GLU A 40 1.10 -13.75 5.01
N ASN A 41 1.67 -13.42 6.17
CA ASN A 41 3.05 -12.94 6.37
C ASN A 41 3.59 -12.04 5.22
N PRO A 42 2.97 -10.88 4.95
CA PRO A 42 3.35 -10.04 3.82
C PRO A 42 4.72 -9.39 4.08
N VAL A 43 5.68 -9.58 3.17
CA VAL A 43 7.06 -9.10 3.35
C VAL A 43 7.53 -8.18 2.23
N TYR A 44 6.95 -8.30 1.04
CA TYR A 44 7.37 -7.58 -0.15
C TYR A 44 6.16 -7.21 -0.99
N ILE A 45 6.19 -6.02 -1.59
CA ILE A 45 5.17 -5.49 -2.50
C ILE A 45 5.96 -4.94 -3.69
N CYS A 46 5.43 -5.12 -4.90
CA CYS A 46 5.96 -4.55 -6.13
C CYS A 46 4.82 -4.34 -7.13
N PHE A 47 4.77 -3.17 -7.77
CA PHE A 47 3.88 -2.95 -8.92
C PHE A 47 4.57 -3.40 -10.20
N ALA A 48 3.94 -4.34 -10.90
CA ALA A 48 4.33 -4.71 -12.25
C ALA A 48 3.64 -3.80 -13.26
N GLN A 49 4.40 -3.27 -14.21
CA GLN A 49 3.85 -2.52 -15.35
C GLN A 49 3.68 -3.50 -16.51
N LEU A 50 2.44 -3.73 -16.93
CA LEU A 50 2.13 -4.55 -18.09
C LEU A 50 2.14 -3.62 -19.31
N GLY A 51 3.08 -3.85 -20.23
CA GLY A 51 3.24 -3.09 -21.47
C GLY A 51 2.22 -3.44 -22.55
#